data_AF-A0A938BAG5-F1
#
_entry.id   AF-A0A938BAG5-F1
#
_cell.length_a   1.000
_cell.length_b   1.000
_cell.length_c   1.000
_cell.angle_alpha   90.00
_cell.angle_beta   90.00
_cell.angle_gamma   90.00
#
_symmetry.space_group_name_H-M   'P 1'
#
loop_
_entity.id
_entity.type
_entity.pdbx_description
1 polymer ?
#
loop_
_entity_poly.entity_id
_entity_poly.type
_entity_poly.pdbx_seq_one_letter_code
_entity_poly.pdbx_strand_id
1 'polypeptide(L)'
;MNKNPLHTCSFCGGKVFQVQEDVILKFPKHLAVIEEAAVGKCGECGEHYHLPETSFRIEKKLEKLLHERKISKREQTKVEIFYASEIPIQEALLAKNFQKRIEVLETAIGLSG
;
A
#
# COMPACT_ATOMS: atom_id res chain seq x y z
N MET A 1 12.87 10.42 -13.54
CA MET A 1 13.55 9.62 -12.50
C MET A 1 14.62 10.47 -11.86
N ASN A 2 14.58 10.61 -10.53
CA ASN A 2 15.59 11.35 -9.77
C ASN A 2 16.94 10.63 -9.96
N LYS A 3 17.96 11.33 -10.48
CA LYS A 3 19.24 10.69 -10.86
C LYS A 3 20.14 10.36 -9.67
N ASN A 4 19.80 10.86 -8.48
CA ASN A 4 20.56 10.65 -7.27
C ASN A 4 19.93 9.52 -6.43
N PRO A 5 20.72 8.52 -6.01
CA PRO A 5 20.24 7.51 -5.08
C PRO A 5 19.93 8.16 -3.73
N LEU A 6 18.87 7.68 -3.07
CA LEU A 6 18.47 8.12 -1.73
C LEU A 6 19.49 7.64 -0.68
N HIS A 7 19.85 6.36 -0.76
CA HIS A 7 20.82 5.70 0.11
C HIS A 7 21.27 4.37 -0.52
N THR A 8 22.15 3.66 0.18
CA THR A 8 22.58 2.29 -0.16
C THR A 8 21.58 1.28 0.38
N CYS A 9 21.27 0.25 -0.40
CA CYS A 9 20.41 -0.86 0.01
C CYS A 9 21.07 -1.66 1.13
N SER A 10 20.38 -1.79 2.26
CA SER A 10 20.85 -2.54 3.43
C SER A 10 20.93 -4.05 3.19
N PHE A 11 20.25 -4.57 2.17
CA PHE A 11 20.21 -6.01 1.86
C PHE A 11 21.35 -6.44 0.92
N CYS A 12 21.55 -5.73 -0.21
CA CYS A 12 22.52 -6.13 -1.24
C CYS A 12 23.65 -5.11 -1.49
N GLY A 13 23.63 -3.93 -0.85
CA GLY A 13 24.61 -2.87 -1.11
C GLY A 13 24.37 -2.06 -2.40
N GLY A 14 23.29 -2.34 -3.14
CA GLY A 14 22.87 -1.61 -4.34
C GLY A 14 22.38 -0.17 -4.08
N LYS A 15 21.98 0.53 -5.13
CA LYS A 15 21.47 1.91 -5.06
C LYS A 15 19.95 1.94 -4.94
N VAL A 16 19.44 2.66 -3.95
CA VAL A 16 18.00 2.86 -3.74
C VAL A 16 17.56 4.16 -4.41
N PHE A 17 16.54 4.08 -5.26
CA PHE A 17 15.97 5.22 -5.96
C PHE A 17 14.52 5.44 -5.53
N GLN A 18 14.08 6.69 -5.54
CA GLN A 18 12.67 6.98 -5.37
C GLN A 18 11.89 6.58 -6.62
N VAL A 19 10.85 5.77 -6.44
CA VAL A 19 9.86 5.42 -7.46
C VAL A 19 8.46 5.76 -6.95
N GLN A 20 7.52 5.88 -7.88
CA GLN A 20 6.10 5.97 -7.55
C GLN A 20 5.41 4.65 -7.88
N GLU A 21 4.71 4.08 -6.90
CA GLU A 21 3.86 2.91 -7.11
C GLU A 21 2.74 2.85 -6.08
N ASP A 22 1.72 2.02 -6.37
CA ASP A 22 0.62 1.79 -5.44
C ASP A 22 1.11 0.92 -4.27
N VAL A 23 0.82 1.35 -3.05
CA VAL A 23 1.04 0.56 -1.82
C VAL A 23 -0.28 -0.05 -1.38
N ILE A 24 -0.28 -1.37 -1.19
CA ILE A 24 -1.46 -2.16 -0.87
C ILE A 24 -1.37 -2.58 0.59
N LEU A 25 -2.35 -2.13 1.38
CA LEU A 25 -2.54 -2.52 2.77
C LEU A 25 -3.59 -3.64 2.82
N LYS A 26 -3.15 -4.83 3.20
CA LYS A 26 -4.01 -6.00 3.33
C LYS A 26 -4.33 -6.27 4.80
N PHE A 27 -5.63 -6.30 5.07
CA PHE A 27 -6.19 -6.70 6.35
C PHE A 27 -6.94 -8.03 6.17
N PRO A 28 -7.28 -8.75 7.25
CA PRO A 28 -7.99 -10.03 7.15
C PRO A 28 -9.29 -9.99 6.34
N LYS A 29 -9.99 -8.84 6.32
CA LYS A 29 -11.29 -8.67 5.65
C LYS A 29 -11.38 -7.44 4.76
N HIS A 30 -10.29 -6.67 4.64
CA HIS A 30 -10.30 -5.38 3.96
C HIS A 30 -9.02 -5.20 3.16
N LEU A 31 -9.11 -4.49 2.04
CA LEU A 31 -7.98 -4.05 1.24
C LEU A 31 -8.06 -2.54 1.12
N ALA A 32 -6.94 -1.87 1.33
CA ALA A 32 -6.83 -0.45 1.08
C ALA A 32 -5.61 -0.16 0.21
N VAL A 33 -5.76 0.77 -0.71
CA VAL A 33 -4.69 1.20 -1.62
C VAL A 33 -4.31 2.64 -1.30
N ILE A 34 -3.00 2.89 -1.31
CA ILE A 34 -2.38 4.21 -1.32
C ILE A 34 -1.76 4.38 -2.70
N GLU A 35 -2.47 5.10 -3.56
CA GLU A 35 -2.08 5.29 -4.95
C GLU A 35 -0.89 6.25 -5.07
N GLU A 36 -0.02 6.00 -6.05
CA GLU A 36 1.12 6.88 -6.35
C GLU A 36 1.97 7.23 -5.11
N ALA A 37 2.28 6.22 -4.28
CA ALA A 37 3.12 6.40 -3.11
C ALA A 37 4.59 6.51 -3.51
N ALA A 38 5.30 7.47 -2.92
CA ALA A 38 6.73 7.61 -3.09
C ALA A 38 7.47 6.56 -2.23
N VAL A 39 8.10 5.59 -2.87
CA VAL A 39 8.81 4.51 -2.17
C VAL A 39 10.26 4.46 -2.64
N GLY A 40 11.16 4.06 -1.74
CA GLY A 40 12.52 3.72 -2.14
C GLY A 40 12.51 2.31 -2.73
N LYS A 41 13.12 2.10 -3.89
CA LYS A 41 13.32 0.78 -4.48
C LYS A 41 14.77 0.59 -4.90
N CYS A 42 15.37 -0.52 -4.48
CA CYS A 42 16.71 -0.90 -4.93
C CYS A 42 16.68 -1.26 -6.42
N GLY A 43 17.59 -0.65 -7.20
CA GLY A 43 17.69 -0.91 -8.63
C GLY A 43 18.24 -2.29 -8.98
N GLU A 44 18.89 -2.96 -8.03
CA GLU A 44 19.61 -4.21 -8.22
C GLU A 44 18.82 -5.42 -7.73
N CYS A 45 18.39 -5.43 -6.46
CA CYS A 45 17.68 -6.58 -5.87
C CYS A 45 16.16 -6.37 -5.74
N GLY A 46 15.66 -5.16 -6.01
CA GLY A 46 14.23 -4.85 -5.95
C GLY A 46 13.66 -4.53 -4.56
N GLU A 47 14.47 -4.56 -3.51
CA GLU A 47 14.05 -4.28 -2.12
C GLU A 47 13.37 -2.92 -1.97
N HIS A 48 12.28 -2.87 -1.22
CA HIS A 48 11.48 -1.66 -0.99
C HIS A 48 11.74 -1.01 0.38
N TYR A 49 11.63 0.31 0.41
CA TYR A 49 11.84 1.15 1.57
C TYR A 49 10.71 2.16 1.72
N HIS A 50 10.12 2.22 2.91
CA HIS A 50 9.14 3.24 3.24
C HIS A 50 9.81 4.60 3.41
N LEU A 51 9.45 5.56 2.55
CA LEU A 51 9.83 6.96 2.73
C LEU A 51 8.92 7.61 3.78
N PRO A 52 9.40 8.65 4.51
CA PRO A 52 8.62 9.30 5.56
C PRO A 52 7.22 9.75 5.11
N GLU A 53 7.11 10.27 3.89
CA GLU A 53 5.83 10.67 3.30
C GLU A 53 4.86 9.49 3.16
N THR A 54 5.34 8.35 2.66
CA THR A 54 4.53 7.14 2.50
C THR A 54 4.14 6.56 3.84
N SER A 55 5.04 6.54 4.83
CA SER A 55 4.72 6.12 6.20
C SER A 55 3.59 6.98 6.80
N PHE A 56 3.68 8.29 6.64
CA PHE A 56 2.62 9.21 7.11
C PHE A 56 1.28 8.94 6.41
N ARG A 57 1.30 8.68 5.08
CA ARG A 57 0.08 8.33 4.33
C ARG A 57 -0.52 7.01 4.81
N ILE A 58 0.31 6.01 5.14
CA ILE A 58 -0.14 4.75 5.73
C ILE A 58 -0.83 4.99 7.08
N GLU A 59 -0.20 5.75 7.97
CA GLU A 59 -0.77 6.10 9.27
C GLU A 59 -2.13 6.80 9.12
N LYS A 60 -2.22 7.82 8.26
CA LYS A 60 -3.47 8.55 8.01
C LYS A 60 -4.56 7.65 7.43
N LYS A 61 -4.20 6.71 6.55
CA LYS A 61 -5.14 5.74 5.98
C LYS A 61 -5.65 4.79 7.07
N LEU A 62 -4.77 4.30 7.94
CA LEU A 62 -5.13 3.44 9.07
C LEU A 62 -6.07 4.15 10.07
N GLU A 63 -5.74 5.40 10.44
CA GLU A 63 -6.60 6.23 11.30
C GLU A 63 -8.00 6.39 10.70
N LYS A 64 -8.08 6.70 9.41
CA LYS A 64 -9.35 6.85 8.69
C LYS A 64 -10.17 5.56 8.71
N LEU A 65 -9.56 4.42 8.37
CA LEU A 65 -10.25 3.12 8.35
C LEU A 65 -10.76 2.68 9.73
N LEU A 66 -10.02 3.01 10.80
CA LEU A 66 -10.45 2.78 12.18
C LEU A 66 -11.64 3.67 12.54
N HIS A 67 -11.58 4.95 12.19
CA HIS A 67 -12.65 5.91 12.47
C HIS A 67 -13.95 5.53 11.74
N GLU A 68 -13.84 5.11 10.48
CA GLU A 68 -14.97 4.61 9.66
C GLU A 68 -15.43 3.20 10.07
N ARG A 69 -14.81 2.58 11.08
CA ARG A 69 -15.09 1.20 11.53
C ARG A 69 -14.96 0.14 10.43
N LYS A 70 -14.19 0.43 9.37
CA LYS A 70 -13.87 -0.52 8.28
C LYS A 70 -12.87 -1.58 8.72
N ILE A 71 -12.04 -1.25 9.71
CA ILE A 71 -11.14 -2.18 10.40
C ILE A 71 -11.24 -1.98 11.91
N SER A 72 -10.93 -3.02 12.68
CA SER A 72 -10.80 -2.96 14.14
C SER A 72 -9.37 -2.68 14.60
N LYS A 73 -9.18 -2.24 15.85
CA LYS A 73 -7.84 -2.13 16.47
C LYS A 73 -7.04 -3.44 16.43
N ARG A 74 -7.72 -4.58 16.52
CA ARG A 74 -7.09 -5.91 16.42
C ARG A 74 -6.67 -6.25 15.00
N GLU A 75 -7.35 -5.71 13.99
CA GLU A 75 -6.97 -5.88 12.59
C GLU A 75 -5.84 -4.95 12.18
N GLN A 76 -5.75 -3.75 12.79
CA GLN A 76 -4.63 -2.83 12.58
C GLN A 76 -3.28 -3.50 12.86
N THR A 77 -3.17 -4.33 13.89
CA THR A 77 -1.91 -5.02 14.23
C THR A 77 -1.60 -6.21 13.31
N LYS A 78 -2.45 -6.49 12.32
CA LYS A 78 -2.32 -7.58 11.35
C LYS A 78 -2.22 -7.06 9.91
N VAL A 79 -1.95 -5.78 9.74
CA VAL A 79 -1.78 -5.20 8.41
C VAL A 79 -0.53 -5.78 7.76
N GLU A 80 -0.71 -6.33 6.57
CA GLU A 80 0.38 -6.70 5.67
C GLU A 80 0.52 -5.61 4.62
N ILE A 81 1.76 -5.19 4.32
CA ILE A 81 2.03 -4.16 3.32
C ILE A 81 2.68 -4.81 2.12
N PHE A 82 2.13 -4.54 0.95
CA PHE A 82 2.65 -4.99 -0.33
C PHE A 82 2.88 -3.80 -1.25
N TYR A 83 3.83 -3.96 -2.15
CA TYR A 83 4.07 -3.00 -3.23
C TYR A 83 3.51 -3.56 -4.53
N ALA A 84 2.88 -2.72 -5.35
CA ALA A 84 2.25 -3.17 -6.60
C ALA A 84 3.22 -3.88 -7.54
N SER A 85 4.51 -3.56 -7.48
CA SER A 85 5.54 -4.23 -8.26
C SER A 85 5.95 -5.62 -7.73
N GLU A 86 5.52 -6.01 -6.52
CA GLU A 86 5.76 -7.34 -5.94
C GLU A 86 4.59 -8.31 -6.17
N ILE A 87 3.40 -7.77 -6.46
CA ILE A 87 2.20 -8.57 -6.66
C ILE A 87 2.10 -8.96 -8.14
N PRO A 88 1.98 -10.26 -8.47
CA PRO A 88 1.71 -10.69 -9.84
C PRO A 88 0.47 -9.96 -10.38
N ILE A 89 0.52 -9.45 -11.61
CA ILE A 89 -0.51 -8.59 -12.23
C ILE A 89 -1.95 -9.11 -12.04
N GLN A 90 -2.13 -10.43 -12.00
CA GLN A 90 -3.42 -11.09 -11.77
C GLN A 90 -4.02 -10.81 -10.38
N GLU A 91 -3.20 -10.74 -9.34
CA GLU A 91 -3.63 -10.45 -7.97
C GLU A 91 -3.87 -8.94 -7.73
N ALA A 92 -3.11 -8.07 -8.38
CA ALA A 92 -3.34 -6.62 -8.35
C ALA A 92 -4.67 -6.22 -9.04
N LEU A 93 -5.01 -6.89 -10.16
CA LEU A 93 -6.31 -6.77 -10.82
C LEU A 93 -7.46 -7.31 -9.96
N LEU A 94 -7.24 -8.43 -9.25
CA LEU A 94 -8.18 -8.97 -8.29
C LEU A 94 -8.41 -8.00 -7.12
N ALA A 95 -7.37 -7.35 -6.59
CA ALA A 95 -7.49 -6.34 -5.53
C ALA A 95 -8.30 -5.12 -6.00
N LYS A 96 -8.02 -4.58 -7.21
CA LYS A 96 -8.80 -3.48 -7.80
C LYS A 96 -10.25 -3.86 -8.07
N ASN A 97 -10.51 -5.08 -8.54
CA ASN A 97 -11.86 -5.60 -8.76
C ASN A 97 -12.60 -5.91 -7.45
N PHE A 98 -11.89 -6.34 -6.41
CA PHE A 98 -12.45 -6.58 -5.09
C PHE A 98 -12.84 -5.27 -4.42
N GLN A 99 -12.00 -4.24 -4.50
CA GLN A 99 -12.31 -2.91 -4.01
C GLN A 99 -13.54 -2.32 -4.71
N LYS A 100 -13.61 -2.42 -6.06
CA LYS A 100 -14.83 -2.07 -6.82
C LYS A 100 -16.06 -2.87 -6.39
N ARG A 101 -15.93 -4.17 -6.13
CA ARG A 101 -17.06 -4.99 -5.67
C ARG A 101 -17.53 -4.61 -4.27
N ILE A 102 -16.62 -4.27 -3.35
CA ILE A 102 -16.98 -3.74 -2.04
C ILE A 102 -17.70 -2.40 -2.18
N GLU A 103 -17.17 -1.46 -2.96
CA GLU A 103 -17.78 -0.14 -3.16
C GLU A 103 -19.19 -0.25 -3.79
N VAL A 104 -19.35 -1.13 -4.79
CA VAL A 104 -20.65 -1.40 -5.42
C VAL A 104 -21.62 -2.05 -4.42
N LEU A 105 -21.15 -2.98 -3.59
CA LEU A 105 -21.97 -3.58 -2.56
C LEU A 105 -22.37 -2.54 -1.51
N GLU A 106 -21.43 -1.80 -0.92
CA GLU A 106 -21.70 -0.73 0.06
C GLU A 106 -22.72 0.29 -0.45
N THR A 107 -22.65 0.65 -1.74
CA THR A 107 -23.62 1.53 -2.41
C THR A 107 -24.99 0.86 -2.57
N ALA A 108 -25.03 -0.42 -2.94
CA ALA A 108 -26.28 -1.16 -3.15
C ALA A 108 -27.05 -1.46 -1.85
N ILE A 109 -26.37 -1.56 -0.70
CA ILE A 109 -27.00 -1.74 0.62
C ILE A 109 -27.26 -0.40 1.35
N GLY A 110 -26.97 0.75 0.72
CA GLY A 110 -27.21 2.08 1.32
C GLY A 110 -26.34 2.37 2.54
N LEU A 111 -25.17 1.73 2.65
CA LEU A 111 -24.23 1.90 3.77
C LEU A 111 -23.23 3.05 3.56
N SER A 112 -23.38 3.83 2.49
CA SER A 112 -22.64 5.07 2.30
C SER A 112 -23.15 6.14 3.27
N GLY A 113 -22.55 6.18 4.46
CA GLY A 113 -22.61 7.28 5.43
C GLY A 113 -21.35 8.14 5.37
#